data_AF-A0A7R9PLP3-F1
#
_entry.id   AF-A0A7R9PLP3-F1
#
_cell.length_a   1.000
_cell.length_b   1.000
_cell.length_c   1.000
_cell.angle_alpha   90.00
_cell.angle_beta   90.00
_cell.angle_gamma   90.00
#
_symmetry.space_group_name_H-M   'P 1'
#
loop_
_entity.id
_entity.type
_entity.pdbx_description
1 polymer ?
#
loop_
_entity_poly.entity_id
_entity_poly.type
_entity_poly.pdbx_seq_one_letter_code
_entity_poly.pdbx_strand_id
1 'polypeptide(L)'
;MNNLVSSGVNGVFDVEELVAILKRDKAGDVFVARLPEELKYVDHIVVVSGKSYRHMIGLAEFVRKAFKKKRSPNDIIPRIEGVKSKDWIALDLGNIALHIFSKSARSMFDLESLWSVGAEYDDLSNQPDDPLTELMYHHAKYLGDLTPRQTLG
;
A
#
# COMPACT_ATOMS: atom_id res chain seq x y z
N MET A 1 -32.85 4.59 16.33
CA MET A 1 -32.61 3.74 15.14
C MET A 1 -31.26 4.12 14.59
N ASN A 2 -30.20 3.46 15.05
CA ASN A 2 -28.83 3.75 14.61
C ASN A 2 -28.50 2.76 13.50
N ASN A 3 -28.46 3.25 12.26
CA ASN A 3 -27.97 2.52 11.11
C ASN A 3 -26.47 2.27 11.30
N LEU A 4 -26.15 1.11 11.90
CA LEU A 4 -24.86 0.48 11.69
C LEU A 4 -24.86 0.05 10.23
N VAL A 5 -24.10 0.78 9.42
CA VAL A 5 -23.68 0.40 8.08
C VAL A 5 -23.31 -1.08 8.15
N SER A 6 -24.08 -1.92 7.48
CA SER A 6 -23.75 -3.33 7.31
C SER A 6 -22.38 -3.38 6.65
N SER A 7 -21.34 -3.71 7.41
CA SER A 7 -20.02 -4.05 6.92
C SER A 7 -20.17 -5.30 6.04
N GLY A 8 -20.55 -5.08 4.79
CA GLY A 8 -20.65 -6.15 3.80
C GLY A 8 -19.26 -6.75 3.67
N VAL A 9 -19.13 -8.01 4.07
CA VAL A 9 -17.91 -8.79 3.91
C VAL A 9 -17.71 -8.99 2.41
N ASN A 10 -17.08 -8.03 1.73
CA ASN A 10 -16.82 -8.08 0.28
C ASN A 10 -15.59 -8.94 -0.05
N GLY A 11 -15.37 -10.05 0.63
CA GLY A 11 -14.22 -10.92 0.36
C GLY A 11 -14.04 -12.02 1.38
N VAL A 12 -12.97 -12.80 1.25
CA VAL A 12 -12.73 -13.92 2.17
C VAL A 12 -12.27 -13.44 3.55
N PHE A 13 -11.57 -12.30 3.59
CA PHE A 13 -11.12 -11.67 4.82
C PHE A 13 -11.82 -10.34 5.08
N ASP A 14 -12.14 -10.15 6.36
CA ASP A 14 -12.31 -8.83 6.94
C ASP A 14 -10.92 -8.25 7.31
N VAL A 15 -10.75 -6.93 7.26
CA VAL A 15 -9.42 -6.32 7.44
C VAL A 15 -8.92 -6.46 8.88
N GLU A 16 -9.81 -6.36 9.88
CA GLU A 16 -9.49 -6.59 11.28
C GLU A 16 -9.04 -8.03 11.52
N GLU A 17 -9.68 -9.00 10.87
CA GLU A 17 -9.30 -10.41 10.93
C GLU A 17 -7.89 -10.64 10.35
N LEU A 18 -7.61 -10.06 9.17
CA LEU A 18 -6.28 -10.16 8.55
C LEU A 18 -5.21 -9.52 9.45
N VAL A 19 -5.47 -8.33 10.00
CA VAL A 19 -4.55 -7.66 10.93
C VAL A 19 -4.29 -8.52 12.17
N ALA A 20 -5.32 -9.16 12.73
CA ALA A 20 -5.17 -10.05 13.87
C ALA A 20 -4.28 -11.26 13.55
N ILE A 21 -4.43 -11.85 12.36
CA ILE A 21 -3.57 -12.92 11.85
C ILE A 21 -2.11 -12.45 11.76
N LEU A 22 -1.87 -11.30 11.12
CA LEU A 22 -0.53 -10.75 10.90
C LEU A 22 0.16 -10.42 12.23
N LYS A 23 -0.56 -9.83 13.19
CA LYS A 23 -0.05 -9.53 14.54
C LYS A 23 0.27 -10.81 15.32
N ARG A 24 -0.59 -11.84 15.24
CA ARG A 24 -0.38 -13.13 15.91
C ARG A 24 0.93 -13.78 15.45
N ASP A 25 1.23 -13.68 14.16
CA ASP A 25 2.45 -14.23 13.57
C ASP A 25 3.63 -13.24 13.62
N LYS A 26 3.49 -12.15 14.41
CA LYS A 26 4.53 -11.17 14.74
C LYS A 26 5.07 -10.39 13.55
N ALA A 27 4.23 -10.08 12.57
CA ALA A 27 4.51 -9.09 11.54
C ALA A 27 4.80 -7.72 12.18
N GLY A 28 5.76 -6.98 11.64
CA GLY A 28 6.11 -5.63 12.10
C GLY A 28 5.31 -4.56 11.40
N ASP A 29 5.15 -3.42 12.07
CA ASP A 29 4.71 -2.14 11.49
C ASP A 29 3.45 -2.27 10.62
N VAL A 30 2.36 -2.78 11.18
CA VAL A 30 1.13 -3.01 10.39
C VAL A 30 0.49 -1.67 10.03
N PHE A 31 0.46 -1.37 8.73
CA PHE A 31 -0.22 -0.22 8.15
C PHE A 31 -1.44 -0.70 7.36
N VAL A 32 -2.53 0.06 7.43
CA VAL A 32 -3.79 -0.21 6.71
C VAL A 32 -4.30 1.10 6.14
N ALA A 33 -4.59 1.11 4.84
CA ALA A 33 -5.30 2.20 4.18
C ALA A 33 -6.60 1.69 3.57
N ARG A 34 -7.69 2.42 3.78
CA ARG A 34 -8.97 2.20 3.09
C ARG A 34 -8.97 3.02 1.82
N LEU A 35 -9.30 2.38 0.70
CA LEU A 35 -9.38 3.07 -0.59
C LEU A 35 -10.82 3.55 -0.85
N PRO A 36 -10.98 4.68 -1.57
CA PRO A 36 -12.28 5.09 -2.11
C PRO A 36 -12.82 4.07 -3.12
N GLU A 37 -14.13 3.86 -3.13
CA GLU A 37 -14.79 2.87 -4.01
C GLU A 37 -14.61 3.21 -5.52
N GLU A 38 -14.36 4.49 -5.83
CA GLU A 38 -14.16 4.99 -7.19
C GLU A 38 -12.89 4.44 -7.85
N LEU A 39 -11.87 4.07 -7.07
CA LEU A 39 -10.60 3.54 -7.59
C LEU A 39 -10.74 2.12 -8.17
N LYS A 40 -11.83 1.40 -7.86
CA LYS A 40 -12.14 0.04 -8.37
C LYS A 40 -10.95 -0.93 -8.38
N TYR A 41 -10.09 -0.86 -7.36
CA TYR A 41 -8.93 -1.72 -7.24
C TYR A 41 -9.12 -2.76 -6.13
N VAL A 42 -8.99 -2.35 -4.88
CA VAL A 42 -9.29 -3.13 -3.67
C VAL A 42 -9.91 -2.21 -2.62
N ASP A 43 -10.61 -2.76 -1.64
CA ASP A 43 -11.18 -1.96 -0.54
C ASP A 43 -10.09 -1.49 0.42
N HIS A 44 -9.06 -2.32 0.65
CA HIS A 44 -7.96 -2.01 1.57
C HIS A 44 -6.59 -2.39 1.03
N ILE A 45 -5.61 -1.54 1.33
CA ILE A 45 -4.18 -1.85 1.21
C ILE A 45 -3.66 -2.15 2.62
N VAL A 46 -2.96 -3.27 2.77
CA VAL A 46 -2.30 -3.64 4.02
C VAL A 46 -0.81 -3.80 3.76
N VAL A 47 0.01 -3.06 4.51
CA VAL A 47 1.47 -3.10 4.40
C VAL A 47 2.06 -3.56 5.73
N VAL A 48 2.93 -4.56 5.70
CA VAL A 48 3.64 -5.07 6.88
C VAL A 48 5.12 -5.29 6.61
N SER A 49 5.91 -5.30 7.67
CA SER A 49 7.34 -5.62 7.60
C SER A 49 7.63 -7.02 8.14
N GLY A 50 8.34 -7.81 7.36
CA GLY A 50 8.95 -9.05 7.79
C GLY A 50 10.25 -8.83 8.56
N LYS A 51 10.62 -9.82 9.38
CA LYS A 51 11.88 -9.81 10.16
C LYS A 51 13.06 -10.38 9.40
N SER A 52 12.76 -11.23 8.42
CA SER A 52 13.70 -11.86 7.52
C SER A 52 12.91 -12.39 6.32
N TYR A 53 13.59 -12.66 5.21
CA TYR A 53 12.95 -13.27 4.04
C TYR A 53 12.19 -14.58 4.38
N ARG A 54 12.76 -15.43 5.23
CA ARG A 54 12.06 -16.66 5.70
C ARG A 54 10.78 -16.33 6.47
N HIS A 55 10.80 -15.30 7.31
CA HIS A 55 9.61 -14.84 8.03
C HIS A 55 8.55 -14.29 7.07
N MET A 56 8.95 -13.53 6.05
CA MET A 56 8.04 -12.99 5.03
C MET A 56 7.32 -14.10 4.26
N ILE A 57 8.06 -15.13 3.81
CA ILE A 57 7.49 -16.31 3.15
C ILE A 57 6.54 -17.05 4.08
N GLY A 58 6.92 -17.23 5.35
CA GLY A 58 6.09 -17.86 6.37
C GLY A 58 4.74 -17.14 6.56
N LEU A 59 4.78 -15.80 6.68
CA LEU A 59 3.59 -14.96 6.78
C LEU A 59 2.67 -15.13 5.56
N ALA A 60 3.24 -15.03 4.35
CA ALA A 60 2.51 -15.17 3.10
C ALA A 60 1.81 -16.54 2.99
N GLU A 61 2.54 -17.62 3.31
CA GLU A 61 2.00 -18.98 3.30
C GLU A 61 0.93 -19.19 4.37
N PHE A 62 1.11 -18.61 5.56
CA PHE A 62 0.12 -18.66 6.63
C PHE A 62 -1.19 -17.99 6.24
N VAL A 63 -1.11 -16.76 5.71
CA VAL A 63 -2.28 -16.01 5.20
C VAL A 63 -2.96 -16.79 4.08
N ARG A 64 -2.22 -17.30 3.09
CA ARG A 64 -2.77 -18.11 2.00
C ARG A 64 -3.46 -19.38 2.51
N LYS A 65 -2.89 -20.04 3.53
CA LYS A 65 -3.49 -21.23 4.16
C LYS A 65 -4.78 -20.89 4.90
N ALA A 66 -4.81 -19.77 5.63
CA ALA A 66 -6.02 -19.27 6.27
C ALA A 66 -7.11 -18.94 5.25
N PHE A 67 -6.76 -18.25 4.16
CA PHE A 67 -7.65 -17.97 3.04
C PHE A 67 -8.27 -19.25 2.48
N LYS A 68 -7.45 -20.24 2.14
CA LYS A 68 -7.90 -21.53 1.58
C LYS A 68 -8.91 -22.26 2.46
N LYS A 69 -8.86 -22.08 3.78
CA LYS A 69 -9.79 -22.71 4.73
C LYS A 69 -11.14 -21.99 4.82
N LYS A 70 -11.16 -20.69 4.58
CA LYS A 70 -12.35 -19.84 4.75
C LYS A 70 -13.10 -19.59 3.46
N ARG A 71 -12.39 -19.63 2.33
CA ARG A 71 -12.94 -19.32 1.01
C ARG A 71 -14.15 -20.19 0.65
N SER A 72 -15.06 -19.62 -0.11
CA SER A 72 -16.07 -20.36 -0.86
C SER A 72 -15.43 -21.11 -2.04
N PRO A 73 -16.07 -22.16 -2.58
CA PRO A 73 -15.52 -22.92 -3.69
C PRO A 73 -15.17 -22.08 -4.93
N ASN A 74 -15.93 -21.01 -5.17
CA ASN A 74 -15.78 -20.10 -6.32
C ASN A 74 -14.68 -19.05 -6.14
N ASP A 75 -14.18 -18.86 -4.94
CA ASP A 75 -13.14 -17.85 -4.68
C ASP A 75 -11.80 -18.34 -5.21
N ILE A 76 -11.09 -17.45 -5.91
CA ILE A 76 -9.77 -17.73 -6.46
C ILE A 76 -8.76 -17.76 -5.32
N ILE A 77 -7.93 -18.81 -5.28
CA ILE A 77 -6.86 -18.92 -4.29
C ILE A 77 -5.77 -17.88 -4.60
N PRO A 78 -5.37 -17.03 -3.62
CA PRO A 78 -4.31 -16.05 -3.78
C PRO A 78 -3.01 -16.72 -4.21
N ARG A 79 -2.38 -16.14 -5.23
CA ARG A 79 -0.99 -16.44 -5.55
C ARG A 79 -0.09 -15.63 -4.64
N ILE A 80 1.06 -16.21 -4.30
CA ILE A 80 2.11 -15.48 -3.59
C ILE A 80 3.04 -14.98 -4.68
N GLU A 81 3.03 -13.67 -4.90
CA GLU A 81 3.89 -13.00 -5.87
C GLU A 81 5.18 -12.55 -5.19
N GLY A 82 6.27 -12.46 -5.95
CA GLY A 82 7.55 -12.00 -5.41
C GLY A 82 8.29 -13.03 -4.54
N VAL A 83 7.91 -14.32 -4.56
CA VAL A 83 8.56 -15.38 -3.77
C VAL A 83 10.08 -15.42 -3.94
N LYS A 84 10.61 -15.13 -5.13
CA LYS A 84 12.08 -15.12 -5.36
C LYS A 84 12.76 -13.82 -4.91
N SER A 85 11.99 -12.77 -4.63
CA SER A 85 12.47 -11.51 -4.09
C SER A 85 12.72 -11.64 -2.58
N LYS A 86 13.85 -11.12 -2.10
CA LYS A 86 14.13 -11.04 -0.66
C LYS A 86 13.47 -9.84 0.00
N ASP A 87 12.90 -8.95 -0.80
CA ASP A 87 12.55 -7.60 -0.38
C ASP A 87 11.05 -7.34 -0.38
N TRP A 88 10.29 -8.00 -1.23
CA TRP A 88 8.86 -7.74 -1.37
C TRP A 88 8.10 -8.99 -1.81
N ILE A 89 7.05 -9.30 -1.05
CA ILE A 89 6.04 -10.32 -1.36
C ILE A 89 4.66 -9.65 -1.37
N ALA A 90 3.81 -10.02 -2.32
CA ALA A 90 2.45 -9.51 -2.43
C ALA A 90 1.42 -10.64 -2.56
N LEU A 91 0.23 -10.41 -2.00
CA LEU A 91 -0.94 -11.27 -2.16
C LEU A 91 -2.17 -10.42 -2.45
N ASP A 92 -2.89 -10.78 -3.50
CA ASP A 92 -4.24 -10.30 -3.77
C ASP A 92 -5.25 -11.24 -3.10
N LEU A 93 -6.02 -10.71 -2.15
CA LEU A 93 -7.03 -11.43 -1.37
C LEU A 93 -8.47 -11.10 -1.83
N GLY A 94 -8.61 -10.44 -2.98
CA GLY A 94 -9.89 -9.99 -3.54
C GLY A 94 -10.22 -8.57 -3.12
N ASN A 95 -10.56 -8.35 -1.85
CA ASN A 95 -10.85 -7.02 -1.29
C ASN A 95 -9.68 -6.37 -0.57
N ILE A 96 -8.59 -7.11 -0.35
CA ILE A 96 -7.40 -6.63 0.35
C ILE A 96 -6.16 -6.98 -0.47
N ALA A 97 -5.32 -6.00 -0.76
CA ALA A 97 -3.99 -6.23 -1.28
C ALA A 97 -2.96 -6.16 -0.14
N LEU A 98 -2.38 -7.31 0.20
CA LEU A 98 -1.39 -7.46 1.25
C LEU A 98 0.03 -7.35 0.68
N HIS A 99 0.81 -6.44 1.24
CA HIS A 99 2.21 -6.21 0.91
C HIS A 99 3.08 -6.53 2.12
N ILE A 100 4.05 -7.43 1.94
CA ILE A 100 5.00 -7.84 2.98
C ILE A 100 6.40 -7.43 2.49
N PHE A 101 7.01 -6.48 3.20
CA PHE A 101 8.32 -5.93 2.83
C PHE A 101 9.44 -6.32 3.80
N SER A 102 10.68 -6.33 3.31
CA SER A 102 11.84 -6.11 4.16
C SER A 102 11.83 -4.67 4.70
N LYS A 103 12.48 -4.41 5.85
CA LYS A 103 12.50 -3.05 6.41
C LYS A 103 13.13 -2.01 5.47
N SER A 104 14.20 -2.39 4.78
CA SER A 104 14.88 -1.54 3.79
C SER A 104 14.00 -1.26 2.59
N ALA A 105 13.37 -2.30 2.03
CA ALA A 105 12.51 -2.15 0.87
C ALA A 105 11.28 -1.28 1.18
N ARG A 106 10.68 -1.43 2.36
CA ARG A 106 9.54 -0.60 2.77
C ARG A 106 9.86 0.89 2.75
N SER A 107 11.03 1.27 3.26
CA SER A 107 11.47 2.67 3.27
C SER A 107 11.82 3.17 1.87
N MET A 108 12.28 2.28 0.98
CA MET A 108 12.64 2.60 -0.40
C MET A 108 11.42 2.74 -1.32
N PHE A 109 10.39 1.92 -1.13
CA PHE A 109 9.18 1.94 -1.97
C PHE A 109 8.09 2.87 -1.45
N ASP A 110 8.06 3.15 -0.15
CA ASP A 110 7.15 4.08 0.53
C ASP A 110 5.67 4.06 0.06
N LEU A 111 5.12 2.85 -0.12
CA LEU A 111 3.73 2.70 -0.55
C LEU A 111 2.72 3.36 0.41
N GLU A 112 3.10 3.59 1.67
CA GLU A 112 2.23 4.24 2.64
C GLU A 112 1.92 5.68 2.24
N SER A 113 2.91 6.44 1.79
CA SER A 113 2.71 7.80 1.27
C SER A 113 1.81 7.78 0.04
N LEU A 114 2.11 6.92 -0.93
CA LEU A 114 1.33 6.76 -2.15
C LEU A 114 -0.17 6.53 -1.87
N TRP A 115 -0.49 5.63 -0.93
CA TRP A 115 -1.87 5.25 -0.63
C TRP A 115 -2.56 6.09 0.45
N SER A 116 -1.83 6.95 1.18
CA SER A 116 -2.41 7.82 2.23
C SER A 116 -2.66 9.24 1.76
N VAL A 117 -1.67 9.83 1.09
CA VAL A 117 -1.71 11.25 0.67
C VAL A 117 -1.91 11.40 -0.84
N GLY A 118 -1.58 10.36 -1.61
CA GLY A 118 -1.69 10.37 -3.07
C GLY A 118 -0.33 10.55 -3.75
N ALA A 119 -0.24 10.13 -5.02
CA ALA A 119 1.01 10.14 -5.78
C ALA A 119 1.66 11.53 -5.89
N GLU A 120 0.87 12.61 -5.82
CA GLU A 120 1.35 14.00 -5.87
C GLU A 120 2.18 14.42 -4.65
N TYR A 121 2.14 13.66 -3.56
CA TYR A 121 2.94 13.89 -2.33
C TYR A 121 3.97 12.79 -2.07
N ASP A 122 4.14 11.86 -3.02
CA ASP A 122 5.22 10.89 -2.95
C ASP A 122 6.50 11.51 -3.53
N ASP A 123 7.35 12.04 -2.66
CA ASP A 123 8.61 12.70 -3.04
C ASP A 123 9.53 11.79 -3.87
N LEU A 124 9.45 10.46 -3.70
CA LEU A 124 10.25 9.50 -4.48
C LEU A 124 9.70 9.33 -5.89
N SER A 125 8.38 9.24 -6.03
CA SER A 125 7.72 9.15 -7.34
C SER A 125 7.73 10.46 -8.12
N ASN A 126 7.83 11.61 -7.42
CA ASN A 126 7.87 12.94 -8.03
C ASN A 126 9.30 13.46 -8.25
N GLN A 127 10.34 12.66 -8.01
CA GLN A 127 11.69 13.10 -8.33
C GLN A 127 11.79 13.32 -9.85
N PRO A 128 12.28 14.48 -10.29
CA PRO A 128 12.51 14.71 -11.70
C PRO A 128 13.55 13.70 -12.22
N ASP A 129 13.13 12.85 -13.17
CA ASP A 129 13.98 11.82 -13.79
C ASP A 129 15.21 12.40 -14.55
N ASP A 130 15.25 13.71 -14.75
CA ASP A 130 16.25 14.41 -15.54
C ASP A 130 16.80 15.68 -14.83
N PRO A 131 18.14 15.90 -14.81
CA PRO A 131 18.77 17.04 -14.14
C PRO A 131 18.32 18.43 -14.63
N LEU A 132 17.86 18.56 -15.89
CA LEU A 132 17.31 19.83 -16.37
C LEU A 132 15.91 20.06 -15.79
N THR A 133 15.14 19.00 -15.59
CA THR A 133 13.82 19.08 -14.94
C THR A 133 13.98 19.49 -13.47
N GLU A 134 15.01 18.98 -12.79
CA GLU A 134 15.38 19.41 -11.42
C GLU A 134 15.74 20.91 -11.38
N LEU A 135 16.59 21.36 -12.31
CA LEU A 135 16.97 22.77 -12.44
C LEU A 135 15.75 23.65 -12.72
N MET A 136 14.86 23.24 -13.63
CA MET A 136 13.64 23.97 -13.97
C MET A 136 12.65 24.02 -12.80
N TYR A 137 12.49 22.92 -12.06
CA TYR A 137 11.64 22.86 -10.87
C TYR A 137 12.14 23.80 -9.78
N HIS A 138 13.45 23.80 -9.51
CA HIS A 138 14.08 24.76 -8.60
C HIS A 138 13.80 26.20 -9.03
N HIS A 139 13.97 26.54 -10.32
CA HIS A 139 13.70 27.90 -10.81
C HIS A 139 12.21 28.27 -10.78
N ALA A 140 11.31 27.35 -11.14
CA ALA A 140 9.86 27.59 -11.15
C ALA A 140 9.33 27.91 -9.75
N LYS A 141 9.87 27.25 -8.71
CA LYS A 141 9.53 27.55 -7.31
C LYS A 141 9.93 28.99 -6.91
N TYR A 142 11.06 29.50 -7.40
CA TYR A 142 11.45 30.90 -7.20
C TYR A 142 10.58 31.90 -7.97
N LEU A 143 9.98 31.49 -9.09
CA LEU A 143 9.13 32.35 -9.90
C LEU A 143 7.69 32.44 -9.37
N GLY A 144 7.21 31.42 -8.63
CA GLY A 144 5.87 31.40 -8.03
C GLY A 144 5.63 32.53 -7.00
N ASP A 145 6.70 33.04 -6.39
CA ASP A 145 6.65 34.13 -5.40
C ASP A 145 6.79 35.53 -6.03
N LEU A 146 7.00 35.62 -7.35
CA LEU A 146 7.17 36.90 -8.03
C LEU A 146 5.83 37.45 -8.52
N THR A 147 5.39 38.55 -7.90
CA THR A 147 4.31 39.35 -8.47
C THR A 147 4.82 40.20 -9.62
N PRO A 148 4.13 40.25 -10.78
CA PRO A 148 4.49 41.14 -11.87
C PRO A 148 4.59 42.58 -11.38
N ARG A 149 5.69 43.26 -11.70
CA ARG A 149 5.88 44.67 -11.36
C ARG A 149 4.79 45.47 -12.06
N GLN A 150 3.92 46.14 -11.29
CA GLN A 150 2.94 47.05 -11.87
C GLN A 150 3.68 48.14 -12.65
N THR A 151 3.57 48.12 -13.98
CA THR A 151 4.03 49.22 -14.82
C THR A 151 3.08 50.39 -14.59
N LEU A 152 3.60 51.44 -13.95
CA LEU A 152 2.92 52.73 -13.84
C LEU A 152 2.70 53.26 -15.27
N GLY A 153 1.43 53.44 -15.63
CA GLY A 153 1.00 54.07 -16.87
C GLY A 153 1.15 55.58 -16.83
#